data_AF-A0A800IPZ4-F1
#
_entry.id   AF-A0A800IPZ4-F1
#
_cell.length_a   1.000
_cell.length_b   1.000
_cell.length_c   1.000
_cell.angle_alpha   90.00
_cell.angle_beta   90.00
_cell.angle_gamma   90.00
#
_symmetry.space_group_name_H-M   'P 1'
#
loop_
_entity.id
_entity.type
_entity.pdbx_description
1 polymer ?
#
loop_
_entity_poly.entity_id
_entity_poly.type
_entity_poly.pdbx_seq_one_letter_code
_entity_poly.pdbx_strand_id
1 'polypeptide(L)' 'MTNPTGRYVGFESAHEELGITIFYWNNEEAITAWKAQAEHLMAQQSGREAWYASYVVRVCKVERAYGFEKRI' A
#
# COMPACT_ATOMS: atom_id res chain seq x y z
N MET A 1 -8.46 8.42 6.83
CA MET A 1 -7.49 8.73 5.75
C MET A 1 -7.07 10.22 5.76
N THR A 2 -6.65 10.76 6.90
CA THR A 2 -6.07 12.12 6.97
C THR A 2 -4.59 12.03 7.27
N ASN A 3 -3.80 12.59 6.35
CA ASN A 3 -2.35 12.59 6.27
C ASN A 3 -1.73 13.66 7.19
N PRO A 4 -0.82 13.32 8.13
CA PRO A 4 0.03 14.32 8.76
C PRO A 4 1.52 14.25 8.38
N THR A 5 1.98 13.31 7.55
CA THR A 5 3.41 13.15 7.27
C THR A 5 3.67 12.57 5.88
N GLY A 6 4.02 13.42 4.90
CA GLY A 6 4.71 12.97 3.69
C GLY A 6 3.84 12.27 2.63
N ARG A 7 2.92 13.03 2.05
CA ARG A 7 2.30 12.86 0.72
C ARG A 7 2.21 11.42 0.16
N TYR A 8 1.14 10.72 0.56
CA TYR A 8 0.53 9.61 -0.18
C TYR A 8 0.29 10.00 -1.65
N VAL A 9 0.71 9.15 -2.60
CA VAL A 9 0.64 9.44 -4.04
C VAL A 9 -0.55 8.75 -4.72
N GLY A 10 -0.95 7.58 -4.22
CA GLY A 10 -2.08 6.82 -4.76
C GLY A 10 -2.03 5.36 -4.35
N PHE A 11 -3.01 4.58 -4.82
CA PHE A 11 -3.00 3.13 -4.68
C PHE A 11 -3.60 2.44 -5.90
N GLU A 12 -3.14 1.23 -6.17
CA GLU A 12 -3.72 0.30 -7.13
C GLU A 12 -4.14 -0.97 -6.38
N SER A 13 -5.26 -1.56 -6.78
CA SER A 13 -5.72 -2.82 -6.23
C SER A 13 -6.24 -3.72 -7.33
N ALA A 14 -5.86 -4.99 -7.29
CA ALA A 14 -6.41 -6.05 -8.12
C ALA A 14 -6.85 -7.20 -7.21
N HIS A 15 -8.00 -7.79 -7.52
CA HIS A 15 -8.56 -8.90 -6.74
C HIS A 15 -9.13 -9.95 -7.68
N GLU A 16 -8.45 -11.10 -7.73
CA GLU A 16 -8.98 -12.36 -8.27
C GLU A 16 -8.68 -13.47 -7.24
N GLU A 17 -7.97 -14.53 -7.60
CA GLU A 17 -7.51 -15.55 -6.63
C GLU A 17 -6.41 -15.01 -5.69
N LEU A 18 -5.63 -14.03 -6.14
CA LEU A 18 -4.65 -13.30 -5.35
C LEU A 18 -5.04 -11.82 -5.26
N GLY A 19 -5.16 -11.31 -4.04
CA GLY A 19 -5.34 -9.89 -3.79
C GLY A 19 -3.99 -9.16 -3.75
N ILE A 20 -3.84 -8.13 -4.58
CA ILE A 20 -2.65 -7.25 -4.55
C ILE A 20 -3.12 -5.83 -4.32
N THR A 21 -2.57 -5.19 -3.29
CA THR A 21 -2.74 -3.76 -3.03
C THR A 21 -1.37 -3.08 -3.03
N ILE A 22 -1.18 -2.09 -3.88
CA ILE A 22 0.05 -1.32 -4.01
C ILE A 22 -0.22 0.10 -3.53
N PHE A 23 0.58 0.59 -2.60
CA PHE A 23 0.55 1.97 -2.15
C PHE A 23 1.81 2.70 -2.62
N TYR A 24 1.64 3.89 -3.18
CA TYR A 24 2.75 4.70 -3.66
C TYR A 24 3.10 5.81 -2.68
N TRP A 25 4.40 5.95 -2.43
CA TRP A 25 4.99 6.87 -1.47
C TRP A 25 6.11 7.67 -2.13
N ASN A 26 6.28 8.92 -1.72
CA ASN A 26 7.35 9.77 -2.26
C ASN A 26 8.74 9.42 -1.72
N ASN A 27 8.83 8.88 -0.51
CA ASN A 27 10.09 8.51 0.13
C ASN A 27 9.88 7.42 1.21
N GLU A 28 10.99 6.88 1.70
CA GLU A 28 11.00 5.77 2.65
C GLU A 28 10.62 6.22 4.08
N GLU A 29 10.89 7.48 4.43
CA GLU A 29 10.49 8.07 5.71
C GLU A 29 8.96 8.06 5.86
N ALA A 30 8.24 8.38 4.78
CA ALA A 30 6.78 8.37 4.79
C ALA A 30 6.22 6.94 4.92
N ILE A 31 6.87 5.94 4.31
CA ILE A 31 6.51 4.52 4.49
C ILE A 31 6.67 4.11 5.96
N THR A 32 7.80 4.51 6.57
CA THR A 32 8.10 4.20 7.98
C THR A 32 7.10 4.87 8.92
N ALA A 33 6.80 6.15 8.69
CA ALA A 33 5.81 6.90 9.45
C ALA A 33 4.41 6.27 9.36
N TRP A 34 4.00 5.82 8.18
CA TRP A 34 2.72 5.14 7.99
C TRP A 34 2.65 3.78 8.66
N LYS A 35 3.72 2.98 8.56
CA LYS A 35 3.78 1.67 9.21
C LYS A 35 3.61 1.79 10.74
N ALA A 36 4.05 2.91 11.32
CA ALA A 36 3.91 3.19 12.74
C ALA A 36 2.51 3.72 13.14
N GLN A 37 1.62 4.00 12.19
CA GLN A 37 0.27 4.49 12.51
C GLN A 37 -0.55 3.40 13.20
N ALA A 38 -1.25 3.77 14.27
CA ALA A 38 -2.06 2.86 15.08
C ALA A 38 -3.12 2.12 14.24
N GLU A 39 -3.77 2.83 13.30
CA GLU A 39 -4.73 2.24 12.36
C GLU A 39 -4.10 1.12 11.53
N HIS A 40 -2.84 1.30 11.09
CA HIS A 40 -2.13 0.29 10.31
C HIS A 40 -1.75 -0.92 11.15
N LEU A 41 -1.35 -0.73 12.41
CA LEU A 41 -1.06 -1.82 13.34
C LEU A 41 -2.32 -2.66 13.63
N MET A 42 -3.46 -2.00 13.86
CA MET A 42 -4.75 -2.67 14.06
C MET A 42 -5.16 -3.47 12.82
N ALA A 43 -5.05 -2.86 11.63
CA ALA A 43 -5.36 -3.55 10.37
C ALA A 43 -4.46 -4.77 10.13
N GLN A 44 -3.18 -4.70 10.49
CA GLN A 44 -2.28 -5.86 10.42
C GLN A 44 -2.68 -6.98 11.39
N GLN A 45 -3.12 -6.63 12.59
CA GLN A 45 -3.57 -7.61 13.56
C GLN A 45 -4.84 -8.32 13.09
N SER A 46 -5.87 -7.57 12.70
CA SER A 46 -7.09 -8.13 12.14
C SER A 46 -6.84 -8.90 10.84
N GLY A 47 -5.88 -8.45 10.02
CA GLY A 47 -5.43 -9.15 8.84
C GLY A 47 -4.93 -10.57 9.11
N ARG A 48 -4.12 -10.75 10.17
CA ARG A 48 -3.60 -12.07 10.58
C ARG A 48 -4.63 -12.93 11.30
N GLU A 49 -5.49 -12.32 12.10
CA GLU A 49 -6.41 -13.05 12.96
C GLU A 49 -7.70 -13.48 12.24
N ALA A 50 -8.14 -12.72 11.24
CA ALA A 50 -9.49 -12.88 10.70
C ALA A 50 -9.59 -12.83 9.16
N TRP A 51 -8.73 -12.11 8.45
CA TRP A 51 -8.98 -11.79 7.03
C TRP A 51 -8.14 -12.58 6.03
N TYR A 52 -6.90 -12.94 6.37
CA TYR A 52 -5.99 -13.58 5.43
C TYR A 52 -5.40 -14.87 6.00
N ALA A 53 -5.46 -15.94 5.21
CA ALA A 53 -4.71 -17.17 5.51
C ALA A 53 -3.19 -16.96 5.46
N SER A 54 -2.74 -16.07 4.57
CA SER A 54 -1.34 -15.59 4.49
C SER A 54 -1.26 -14.29 3.69
N TYR A 55 -0.23 -13.48 3.94
CA TYR A 55 0.10 -12.31 3.11
C TYR A 55 1.60 -11.99 3.18
N VAL A 56 2.10 -11.22 2.21
CA VAL A 56 3.48 -10.71 2.19
C VAL A 56 3.46 -9.22 1.87
N VAL A 57 4.21 -8.42 2.64
CA VAL A 57 4.43 -7.01 2.36
C VAL A 57 5.83 -6.85 1.76
N ARG A 58 5.91 -6.15 0.62
CA ARG A 58 7.18 -5.80 -0.04
C ARG A 58 7.28 -4.29 -0.17
N VAL A 59 8.48 -3.77 0.08
CA VAL A 59 8.82 -2.36 -0.17
C VAL A 59 9.75 -2.35 -1.37
N CYS A 60 9.37 -1.61 -2.41
CA CYS A 60 10.07 -1.58 -3.69
C CYS A 60 10.28 -0.13 -4.13
N LYS A 61 11.43 0.15 -4.76
CA LYS A 61 11.69 1.42 -5.43
C LYS A 61 11.25 1.34 -6.88
N VAL A 62 10.39 2.27 -7.29
CA VAL A 62 10.01 2.41 -8.70
C VAL A 62 11.13 3.13 -9.43
N GLU A 63 11.91 2.39 -10.22
CA GLU A 63 12.98 2.98 -11.03
C GLU A 63 12.43 3.62 -12.32
N ARG A 64 11.34 3.06 -12.87
CA ARG A 64 10.66 3.55 -14.08
C ARG A 64 9.18 3.18 -14.03
N ALA A 65 8.32 4.03 -14.58
CA ALA A 65 6.91 3.75 -14.80
C ALA A 65 6.48 4.35 -16.14
N TYR A 66 5.73 3.59 -16.93
CA TYR A 66 5.17 4.01 -18.22
C TYR A 66 3.70 3.59 -18.24
N GLY A 67 2.84 4.43 -18.81
CA GLY A 67 1.41 4.15 -18.92
C GLY A 67 0.89 4.55 -20.29
N PHE A 68 -0.10 3.80 -20.79
CA PHE A 68 -0.86 4.14 -21.98
C PHE A 68 -2.34 4.10 -21.64
N GLU A 69 -3.03 5.20 -21.90
CA GLU A 69 -4.47 5.28 -21.75
C GLU A 69 -5.08 5.59 -23.12
N LYS A 70 -5.80 4.63 -23.69
CA LYS A 70 -6.58 4.87 -24.90
C LYS A 70 -7.85 5.58 -24.51
N ARG A 71 -7.93 6.89 -24.75
CA ARG A 71 -9.21 7.60 -24.69
C ARG A 71 -10.08 7.11 -25.85
N ILE A 72 -11.24 6.55 -25.52
CA ILE A 72 -12.29 6.18 -26.47
C ILE A 72 -13.25 7.37 -26.60
#